data_AF-A0A2E9IVZ1-F1
#
_entry.id   AF-A0A2E9IVZ1-F1
#
_cell.length_a   1.000
_cell.length_b   1.000
_cell.length_c   1.000
_cell.angle_alpha   90.00
_cell.angle_beta   90.00
_cell.angle_gamma   90.00
#
_symmetry.space_group_name_H-M   'P 1'
#
loop_
_entity.id
_entity.type
_entity.pdbx_description
1 polymer ?
#
loop_
_entity_poly.entity_id
_entity_poly.type
_entity_poly.pdbx_seq_one_letter_code
_entity_poly.pdbx_strand_id
1 'polypeptide(L)'
;MAPFKMQGDGIHLSDLDTAEVDSTRYQTVFQTFGEDMGDTPDDWYRFYLDPRTKLVDVAQLSPAQQKAFYINLYNAGMLQAVLERYPIKSVKSIGLIPFSIFKKDYTQQGERSLSLDDIEKGILLQKFPDPRIHFAVNCASVSCPPLRAEPYRGAQLEAQLEEQTRLFAASDQAARGDASKRRTAYSELFKWYASDFGVSQPALFLNRYRSQPLPTEYDVIWIDYDWSLNQSK
;
A
#
# COMPACT_ATOMS: atom_id res chain seq x y z
N MET A 1 18.82 19.11 0.49
CA MET A 1 17.35 19.02 0.42
C MET A 1 17.01 17.59 0.10
N ALA A 2 16.19 16.94 0.94
CA ALA A 2 15.62 15.64 0.61
C ALA A 2 14.67 15.80 -0.62
N PRO A 3 14.45 14.77 -1.45
CA PRO A 3 13.50 14.84 -2.58
C PRO A 3 12.04 14.86 -2.10
N PHE A 4 11.85 14.76 -0.79
CA PHE A 4 10.57 14.63 -0.20
C PHE A 4 10.09 16.02 0.14
N LYS A 5 8.99 16.41 -0.48
CA LYS A 5 8.09 17.39 0.11
C LYS A 5 7.38 16.78 1.33
N MET A 6 8.07 15.96 2.13
CA MET A 6 7.65 15.51 3.46
C MET A 6 8.15 16.54 4.46
N GLN A 7 7.66 17.76 4.34
CA GLN A 7 7.93 18.83 5.29
C GLN A 7 6.59 19.33 5.80
N GLY A 8 6.41 19.21 7.12
CA GLY A 8 5.29 19.70 7.90
C GLY A 8 5.70 19.72 9.37
N ASP A 9 5.06 20.55 10.18
CA ASP A 9 5.50 20.94 11.54
C ASP A 9 5.50 19.80 12.60
N GLY A 10 5.38 18.53 12.18
CA GLY A 10 5.43 17.34 13.05
C GLY A 10 6.11 16.11 12.43
N ILE A 11 6.86 16.30 11.33
CA ILE A 11 7.67 15.25 10.71
C ILE A 11 9.12 15.40 11.19
N HIS A 12 9.60 14.43 11.96
CA HIS A 12 10.99 14.37 12.38
C HIS A 12 11.75 13.40 11.48
N LEU A 13 12.60 13.94 10.62
CA LEU A 13 13.55 13.16 9.83
C LEU A 13 14.85 13.04 10.62
N SER A 14 15.18 11.81 11.00
CA SER A 14 16.47 11.46 11.59
C SER A 14 17.31 10.78 10.52
N ASP A 15 18.51 11.28 10.28
CA ASP A 15 19.50 10.54 9.49
C ASP A 15 19.85 9.25 10.26
N LEU A 16 19.74 8.11 9.59
CA LEU A 16 20.30 6.84 10.07
C LEU A 16 21.63 6.55 9.38
N ASP A 17 22.33 5.55 9.92
CA ASP A 17 23.48 4.93 9.27
C ASP A 17 23.18 4.54 7.81
N THR A 18 24.21 4.63 6.97
CA THR A 18 24.15 4.16 5.60
C THR A 18 23.83 2.66 5.55
N ALA A 19 22.80 2.27 4.80
CA ALA A 19 22.53 0.86 4.52
C ALA A 19 23.16 0.47 3.20
N GLU A 20 23.75 -0.71 3.17
CA GLU A 20 24.13 -1.35 1.92
C GLU A 20 23.02 -2.30 1.50
N VAL A 21 22.46 -2.07 0.32
CA VAL A 21 21.51 -2.97 -0.32
C VAL A 21 22.10 -3.32 -1.68
N ASP A 22 22.35 -4.61 -1.90
CA ASP A 22 22.88 -5.16 -3.16
C ASP A 22 24.12 -4.39 -3.69
N SER A 23 25.14 -4.24 -2.85
CA SER A 23 26.40 -3.54 -3.15
C SER A 23 26.26 -2.02 -3.43
N THR A 24 25.09 -1.45 -3.16
CA THR A 24 24.82 -0.01 -3.29
C THR A 24 24.60 0.60 -1.91
N ARG A 25 25.37 1.64 -1.59
CA ARG A 25 25.21 2.39 -0.34
C ARG A 25 24.15 3.46 -0.48
N TYR A 26 23.15 3.36 0.37
CA TYR A 26 22.05 4.33 0.46
C TYR A 26 22.16 5.10 1.77
N GLN A 27 21.91 6.40 1.72
CA GLN A 27 21.56 7.13 2.93
C GLN A 27 20.18 6.65 3.36
N THR A 28 20.03 6.32 4.64
CA THR A 28 18.74 5.91 5.16
C THR A 28 18.16 6.99 6.06
N VAL A 29 16.89 7.31 5.83
CA VAL A 29 16.18 8.33 6.59
C VAL A 29 15.14 7.63 7.43
N PHE A 30 15.13 7.92 8.73
CA PHE A 30 14.14 7.48 9.69
C PHE A 30 13.12 8.58 9.85
N GLN A 31 11.90 8.32 9.42
CA GLN A 31 10.79 9.21 9.70
C GLN A 31 10.16 8.79 11.03
N THR A 32 10.14 9.72 11.98
CA THR A 32 9.40 9.62 13.24
C THR A 32 8.35 10.72 13.31
N PHE A 33 7.32 10.45 14.10
CA PHE A 33 6.25 11.39 14.40
C PHE A 33 6.50 12.02 15.78
N GLY A 34 6.14 13.30 15.94
CA GLY A 34 6.26 13.97 17.24
C GLY A 34 5.37 13.31 18.29
N GLU A 35 5.69 13.54 19.58
CA GLU A 35 4.79 13.15 20.67
C GLU A 35 3.39 13.71 20.37
N ASP A 36 2.35 12.85 20.42
CA ASP A 36 0.94 13.11 20.08
C ASP A 36 0.53 12.96 18.59
N MET A 37 1.36 12.37 17.72
CA MET A 37 1.02 12.03 16.33
C MET A 37 1.12 10.51 16.09
N GLY A 38 -0.01 9.80 16.23
CA GLY A 38 -0.12 8.34 16.05
C GLY A 38 -0.04 7.55 17.36
N ASP A 39 -0.88 6.51 17.51
CA ASP A 39 -1.07 5.74 18.76
C ASP A 39 -0.21 4.47 18.85
N THR A 40 0.78 4.28 17.97
CA THR A 40 1.63 3.07 17.91
C THR A 40 3.13 3.40 17.93
N PRO A 41 3.96 2.64 18.69
CA PRO A 41 5.43 2.76 18.68
C PRO A 41 6.11 2.43 17.34
N ASP A 42 5.36 1.96 16.33
CA ASP A 42 5.87 1.29 15.13
C ASP A 42 5.60 2.02 13.81
N ASP A 43 5.13 3.28 13.85
CA ASP A 43 4.94 4.08 12.63
C ASP A 43 6.27 4.71 12.20
N TRP A 44 7.14 3.91 11.58
CA TRP A 44 8.41 4.38 11.04
C TRP A 44 8.69 3.79 9.64
N TYR A 45 9.26 4.62 8.76
CA TYR A 45 9.66 4.20 7.41
C TYR A 45 11.14 4.47 7.18
N ARG A 46 11.81 3.51 6.53
CA ARG A 46 13.20 3.62 6.07
C ARG A 46 13.22 3.84 4.57
N PHE A 47 13.59 5.04 4.14
CA PHE A 47 13.82 5.36 2.73
C PHE A 47 15.27 5.08 2.34
N TYR A 48 15.49 4.64 1.11
CA TYR A 48 16.83 4.44 0.53
C TYR A 48 17.07 5.53 -0.52
N LEU A 49 18.04 6.41 -0.27
CA LEU A 49 18.34 7.56 -1.14
C LEU A 49 19.69 7.42 -1.85
N ASP A 50 19.74 7.76 -3.15
CA ASP A 50 21.00 7.96 -3.87
C ASP A 50 21.81 9.10 -3.24
N PRO A 51 23.12 8.96 -3.00
CA PRO A 51 23.92 9.95 -2.29
C PRO A 51 24.03 11.32 -2.99
N ARG A 52 23.95 11.36 -4.34
CA ARG A 52 24.23 12.54 -5.17
C ARG A 52 22.96 13.25 -5.62
N THR A 53 21.99 12.50 -6.13
CA THR A 53 20.75 13.07 -6.68
C THR A 53 19.63 13.08 -5.65
N LYS A 54 19.78 12.31 -4.57
CA LYS A 54 18.69 11.92 -3.67
C LYS A 54 17.56 11.17 -4.39
N LEU A 55 17.70 10.83 -5.67
CA LEU A 55 16.68 10.19 -6.49
C LEU A 55 17.15 8.80 -6.90
N VAL A 56 16.24 7.83 -6.91
CA VAL A 56 16.52 6.49 -7.43
C VAL A 56 16.38 6.55 -8.95
N ASP A 57 17.44 6.19 -9.70
CA ASP A 57 17.30 5.94 -11.14
C ASP A 57 16.58 4.61 -11.35
N VAL A 58 15.26 4.67 -11.34
CA VAL A 58 14.38 3.50 -11.43
C VAL A 58 14.58 2.76 -12.76
N ALA A 59 15.06 3.42 -13.82
CA ALA A 59 15.28 2.76 -15.11
C ALA A 59 16.43 1.74 -15.06
N GLN A 60 17.42 1.93 -14.18
CA GLN A 60 18.57 1.04 -14.01
C GLN A 60 18.30 -0.12 -13.04
N LEU A 61 17.16 -0.10 -12.35
CA LEU A 61 16.78 -1.15 -11.42
C LEU A 61 16.22 -2.38 -12.15
N SER A 62 16.36 -3.56 -11.55
CA SER A 62 15.65 -4.76 -12.01
C SER A 62 14.13 -4.60 -11.90
N PRO A 63 13.31 -5.34 -12.68
CA PRO A 63 11.85 -5.23 -12.62
C PRO A 63 11.27 -5.40 -11.22
N ALA A 64 11.81 -6.33 -10.42
CA ALA A 64 11.39 -6.52 -9.02
C ALA A 64 11.73 -5.31 -8.15
N GLN A 65 12.92 -4.73 -8.28
CA GLN A 65 13.29 -3.52 -7.55
C GLN A 65 12.43 -2.32 -7.97
N GLN A 66 12.10 -2.18 -9.26
CA GLN A 66 11.19 -1.12 -9.72
C GLN A 66 9.79 -1.26 -9.12
N LYS A 67 9.23 -2.47 -9.13
CA LYS A 67 7.91 -2.73 -8.55
C LYS A 67 7.90 -2.46 -7.05
N ALA A 68 8.91 -2.95 -6.32
CA ALA A 68 9.07 -2.67 -4.89
C ALA A 68 9.18 -1.16 -4.62
N PHE A 69 9.95 -0.43 -5.43
CA PHE A 69 10.08 1.02 -5.32
C PHE A 69 8.73 1.73 -5.45
N TYR A 70 7.93 1.42 -6.48
CA TYR A 70 6.65 2.09 -6.68
C TYR A 70 5.59 1.71 -5.64
N ILE A 71 5.58 0.46 -5.14
CA ILE A 71 4.71 0.08 -4.01
C ILE A 71 5.07 0.92 -2.78
N ASN A 72 6.36 1.03 -2.45
CA ASN A 72 6.82 1.85 -1.33
C ASN A 72 6.49 3.33 -1.52
N LEU A 73 6.67 3.85 -2.75
CA LEU A 73 6.38 5.25 -3.07
C LEU A 73 4.89 5.57 -2.89
N TYR A 74 4.00 4.67 -3.32
CA TYR A 74 2.56 4.80 -3.08
C TYR A 74 2.25 4.83 -1.59
N ASN A 75 2.72 3.84 -0.83
CA ASN A 75 2.41 3.72 0.60
C ASN A 75 2.92 4.93 1.39
N ALA A 76 4.12 5.43 1.08
CA ALA A 76 4.65 6.65 1.68
C ALA A 76 3.81 7.90 1.32
N GLY A 77 3.40 8.03 0.06
CA GLY A 77 2.54 9.13 -0.38
C GLY A 77 1.17 9.10 0.30
N MET A 78 0.60 7.91 0.52
CA MET A 78 -0.68 7.75 1.20
C MET A 78 -0.61 8.20 2.66
N LEU A 79 0.45 7.82 3.37
CA LEU A 79 0.68 8.26 4.75
C LEU A 79 0.86 9.76 4.84
N GLN A 80 1.69 10.33 3.97
CA GLN A 80 1.84 11.78 3.89
C GLN A 80 0.48 12.48 3.71
N ALA A 81 -0.35 11.96 2.81
CA ALA A 81 -1.66 12.52 2.53
C ALA A 81 -2.61 12.48 3.75
N VAL A 82 -2.54 11.42 4.56
CA VAL A 82 -3.27 11.31 5.83
C VAL A 82 -2.74 12.31 6.86
N LEU A 83 -1.42 12.35 7.04
CA LEU A 83 -0.75 13.18 8.05
C LEU A 83 -0.93 14.68 7.81
N GLU A 84 -0.91 15.14 6.55
CA GLU A 84 -1.17 16.53 6.17
C GLU A 84 -2.56 17.04 6.57
N ARG A 85 -3.44 16.14 7.01
CA ARG A 85 -4.84 16.44 7.36
C ARG A 85 -5.23 15.94 8.73
N TYR A 86 -4.34 15.25 9.44
CA TYR A 86 -4.65 14.68 10.73
C TYR A 86 -5.03 15.77 11.76
N PRO A 87 -6.04 15.55 12.62
CA PRO A 87 -6.92 14.39 12.67
C PRO A 87 -8.04 14.43 11.61
N ILE A 88 -8.27 13.30 10.93
CA ILE A 88 -9.41 13.07 10.04
C ILE A 88 -10.18 11.83 10.44
N LYS A 89 -11.48 11.79 10.13
CA LYS A 89 -12.34 10.62 10.39
C LYS A 89 -12.33 9.60 9.25
N SER A 90 -12.15 10.07 8.01
CA SER A 90 -12.19 9.20 6.83
C SER A 90 -11.24 9.72 5.76
N VAL A 91 -10.64 8.78 5.03
CA VAL A 91 -9.81 9.05 3.86
C VAL A 91 -10.60 9.76 2.76
N LYS A 92 -11.92 9.51 2.68
CA LYS A 92 -12.83 10.23 1.77
C LYS A 92 -12.98 11.71 2.12
N SER A 93 -12.73 12.10 3.36
CA SER A 93 -12.86 13.47 3.85
C SER A 93 -11.66 14.35 3.47
N ILE A 94 -10.61 13.76 2.89
CA ILE A 94 -9.44 14.50 2.44
C ILE A 94 -9.75 15.11 1.06
N GLY A 95 -10.27 16.34 1.09
CA GLY A 95 -10.59 17.16 -0.08
C GLY A 95 -12.10 17.44 -0.25
N LEU A 96 -12.44 18.30 -1.21
CA LEU A 96 -13.82 18.72 -1.50
C LEU A 96 -14.63 17.67 -2.31
N ILE A 97 -13.94 16.68 -2.89
CA ILE A 97 -14.51 15.63 -3.75
C ILE A 97 -14.03 14.27 -3.22
N PRO A 98 -14.93 13.26 -3.08
CA PRO A 98 -14.52 11.91 -2.71
C PRO A 98 -13.37 11.41 -3.59
N PHE A 99 -12.36 10.78 -2.99
CA PHE A 99 -11.20 10.21 -3.68
C PHE A 99 -10.23 11.22 -4.31
N SER A 100 -10.44 12.53 -4.15
CA SER A 100 -9.52 13.56 -4.68
C SER A 100 -8.10 13.45 -4.12
N ILE A 101 -7.95 12.85 -2.93
CA ILE A 101 -6.67 12.47 -2.37
C ILE A 101 -5.81 11.72 -3.39
N PHE A 102 -6.34 10.71 -4.06
CA PHE A 102 -5.53 9.88 -4.95
C PHE A 102 -5.00 10.62 -6.18
N LYS A 103 -5.56 11.79 -6.50
CA LYS A 103 -5.19 12.62 -7.67
C LYS A 103 -4.28 13.81 -7.32
N LYS A 104 -4.01 14.04 -6.03
CA LYS A 104 -3.08 15.09 -5.61
C LYS A 104 -1.65 14.56 -5.67
N ASP A 105 -0.74 15.40 -6.10
CA ASP A 105 0.69 15.10 -6.12
C ASP A 105 1.25 15.12 -4.70
N TYR A 106 1.63 13.94 -4.20
CA TYR A 106 2.31 13.79 -2.91
C TYR A 106 3.77 13.38 -3.05
N THR A 107 4.13 12.85 -4.22
CA THR A 107 5.45 12.25 -4.42
C THR A 107 6.13 12.83 -5.65
N GLN A 108 7.44 12.64 -5.74
CA GLN A 108 8.24 13.11 -6.86
C GLN A 108 9.23 12.03 -7.30
N GLN A 109 9.38 11.86 -8.62
CA GLN A 109 10.41 11.03 -9.23
C GLN A 109 11.08 11.81 -10.37
N GLY A 110 12.34 12.20 -10.18
CA GLY A 110 12.99 13.13 -11.11
C GLY A 110 12.25 14.48 -11.10
N GLU A 111 11.99 15.01 -12.28
CA GLU A 111 11.23 16.26 -12.46
C GLU A 111 9.70 16.05 -12.44
N ARG A 112 9.23 14.81 -12.31
CA ARG A 112 7.80 14.50 -12.34
C ARG A 112 7.23 14.44 -10.94
N SER A 113 6.25 15.31 -10.67
CA SER A 113 5.33 15.13 -9.56
C SER A 113 4.35 14.00 -9.90
N LEU A 114 4.08 13.12 -8.95
CA LEU A 114 3.24 11.95 -9.13
C LEU A 114 2.18 11.89 -8.03
N SER A 115 0.93 11.70 -8.45
CA SER A 115 -0.19 11.35 -7.59
C SER A 115 -0.22 9.85 -7.26
N LEU A 116 -1.05 9.45 -6.30
CA LEU A 116 -1.22 8.03 -5.97
C LEU A 116 -1.83 7.24 -7.14
N ASP A 117 -2.77 7.84 -7.87
CA ASP A 117 -3.37 7.27 -9.09
C ASP A 117 -2.31 7.09 -10.18
N ASP A 118 -1.38 8.05 -10.35
CA ASP A 118 -0.28 7.91 -11.32
C ASP A 118 0.61 6.72 -10.98
N ILE A 119 0.91 6.52 -9.70
CA ILE A 119 1.73 5.40 -9.26
C ILE A 119 0.98 4.07 -9.42
N GLU A 120 -0.24 3.95 -8.89
CA GLU A 120 -1.00 2.70 -8.91
C GLU A 120 -1.46 2.34 -10.33
N LYS A 121 -2.32 3.19 -10.92
CA LYS A 121 -2.97 2.88 -12.19
C LYS A 121 -2.10 3.24 -13.39
N GLY A 122 -1.28 4.28 -13.28
CA GLY A 122 -0.42 4.73 -14.38
C GLY A 122 0.86 3.90 -14.55
N ILE A 123 1.40 3.37 -13.44
CA ILE A 123 2.69 2.67 -13.45
C ILE A 123 2.54 1.22 -12.99
N LEU A 124 2.07 0.97 -11.77
CA LEU A 124 2.09 -0.37 -11.16
C LEU A 124 1.24 -1.37 -11.95
N LEU A 125 -0.06 -1.09 -12.12
CA LEU A 125 -1.01 -2.01 -12.76
C LEU A 125 -0.76 -2.18 -14.26
N GLN A 126 -0.16 -1.19 -14.93
CA GLN A 126 0.16 -1.27 -16.37
C GLN A 126 1.45 -2.03 -16.62
N LYS A 127 2.49 -1.79 -15.79
CA LYS A 127 3.82 -2.34 -16.01
C LYS A 127 4.00 -3.72 -15.38
N PHE A 128 3.27 -4.00 -14.30
CA PHE A 128 3.39 -5.24 -13.54
C PHE A 128 2.02 -5.90 -13.38
N PRO A 129 1.65 -6.83 -14.29
CA PRO A 129 0.37 -7.54 -14.20
C PRO A 129 0.41 -8.56 -13.06
N ASP A 130 0.24 -8.07 -11.82
CA ASP A 130 0.19 -8.89 -10.62
C ASP A 130 -0.94 -8.41 -9.68
N PRO A 131 -2.04 -9.19 -9.57
CA PRO A 131 -3.17 -8.83 -8.72
C PRO A 131 -2.81 -8.69 -7.22
N ARG A 132 -1.67 -9.24 -6.77
CA ARG A 132 -1.22 -9.08 -5.37
C ARG A 132 -0.86 -7.63 -5.04
N ILE A 133 -0.66 -6.77 -6.02
CA ILE A 133 -0.40 -5.33 -5.83
C ILE A 133 -1.56 -4.68 -5.04
N HIS A 134 -2.81 -5.09 -5.30
CA HIS A 134 -4.00 -4.62 -4.57
C HIS A 134 -3.99 -4.94 -3.07
N PHE A 135 -3.11 -5.85 -2.64
CA PHE A 135 -2.90 -6.20 -1.23
C PHE A 135 -1.63 -5.59 -0.63
N ALA A 136 -0.83 -4.95 -1.47
CA ALA A 136 0.46 -4.36 -1.13
C ALA A 136 0.40 -2.83 -1.05
N VAL A 137 -0.49 -2.21 -1.83
CA VAL A 137 -0.79 -0.78 -1.73
C VAL A 137 -1.92 -0.56 -0.73
N ASN A 138 -1.67 0.24 0.30
CA ASN A 138 -2.61 0.49 1.38
C ASN A 138 -3.26 1.87 1.20
N CYS A 139 -4.58 1.91 1.23
CA CYS A 139 -5.41 3.11 1.06
C CYS A 139 -5.83 3.78 2.38
N ALA A 140 -5.18 3.43 3.50
CA ALA A 140 -5.38 3.87 4.89
C ALA A 140 -6.78 3.67 5.50
N SER A 141 -7.71 3.02 4.80
CA SER A 141 -9.04 2.73 5.30
C SER A 141 -9.12 1.42 6.10
N VAL A 142 -10.14 1.29 6.95
CA VAL A 142 -10.42 0.07 7.74
C VAL A 142 -10.56 -1.18 6.86
N SER A 143 -11.08 -1.03 5.64
CA SER A 143 -11.26 -2.16 4.71
C SER A 143 -10.04 -2.42 3.82
N CYS A 144 -8.95 -1.65 3.97
CA CYS A 144 -7.70 -1.91 3.26
C CYS A 144 -6.94 -3.08 3.90
N PRO A 145 -6.18 -3.85 3.10
CA PRO A 145 -5.19 -4.81 3.59
C PRO A 145 -4.25 -4.17 4.62
N PRO A 146 -3.77 -4.90 5.64
CA PRO A 146 -2.86 -4.34 6.64
C PRO A 146 -1.59 -3.81 5.98
N LEU A 147 -1.13 -2.64 6.42
CA LEU A 147 0.12 -2.06 5.95
C LEU A 147 1.29 -2.88 6.50
N ARG A 148 2.26 -3.21 5.64
CA ARG A 148 3.47 -3.93 6.06
C ARG A 148 4.35 -3.02 6.93
N ALA A 149 4.88 -3.56 8.02
CA ALA A 149 5.77 -2.86 8.96
C ALA A 149 7.17 -2.58 8.40
N GLU A 150 7.54 -3.17 7.26
CA GLU A 150 8.82 -2.92 6.59
C GLU A 150 8.61 -2.61 5.10
N PRO A 151 9.53 -1.85 4.48
CA PRO A 151 9.49 -1.59 3.03
C PRO A 151 9.65 -2.86 2.19
N TYR A 152 9.04 -2.84 1.01
CA TYR A 152 9.26 -3.86 0.00
C TYR A 152 10.67 -3.77 -0.58
N ARG A 153 11.32 -4.92 -0.81
CA ARG A 153 12.67 -5.00 -1.38
C ARG A 153 12.68 -5.91 -2.58
N GLY A 154 13.39 -5.54 -3.64
CA GLY A 154 13.41 -6.32 -4.88
C GLY A 154 13.78 -7.80 -4.68
N ALA A 155 14.80 -8.07 -3.84
CA ALA A 155 15.24 -9.44 -3.53
C ALA A 155 14.23 -10.26 -2.71
N GLN A 156 13.31 -9.62 -1.99
CA GLN A 156 12.33 -10.27 -1.11
C GLN A 156 10.88 -10.11 -1.61
N LEU A 157 10.69 -9.39 -2.72
CA LEU A 157 9.39 -8.88 -3.14
C LEU A 157 8.35 -10.00 -3.27
N GLU A 158 8.72 -11.12 -3.87
CA GLU A 158 7.79 -12.24 -4.05
C GLU A 158 7.29 -12.82 -2.72
N ALA A 159 8.21 -13.03 -1.77
CA ALA A 159 7.85 -13.51 -0.44
C ALA A 159 6.98 -12.50 0.31
N GLN A 160 7.31 -11.20 0.22
CA GLN A 160 6.55 -10.13 0.88
C GLN A 160 5.14 -9.98 0.29
N LEU A 161 4.99 -10.10 -1.04
CA LEU A 161 3.68 -10.08 -1.70
C LEU A 161 2.85 -11.30 -1.35
N GLU A 162 3.47 -12.48 -1.31
CA GLU A 162 2.79 -13.71 -0.92
C GLU A 162 2.30 -13.64 0.54
N GLU A 163 3.15 -13.21 1.47
CA GLU A 163 2.80 -13.05 2.88
C GLU A 163 1.60 -12.12 3.07
N GLN A 164 1.65 -10.92 2.47
CA GLN A 164 0.54 -9.96 2.53
C GLN A 164 -0.74 -10.50 1.91
N THR A 165 -0.63 -11.25 0.81
CA THR A 165 -1.79 -11.87 0.18
C THR A 165 -2.40 -12.94 1.08
N ARG A 166 -1.58 -13.75 1.76
CA ARG A 166 -2.05 -14.76 2.73
C ARG A 166 -2.72 -14.11 3.92
N LEU A 167 -2.13 -13.04 4.47
CA LEU A 167 -2.71 -12.29 5.59
C LEU A 167 -4.09 -11.72 5.23
N PHE A 168 -4.18 -11.02 4.09
CA PHE A 168 -5.47 -10.51 3.62
C PHE A 168 -6.44 -11.65 3.36
N ALA A 169 -6.03 -12.68 2.62
CA ALA A 169 -6.90 -13.79 2.24
C ALA A 169 -7.44 -14.58 3.44
N ALA A 170 -6.74 -14.61 4.57
CA ALA A 170 -7.20 -15.24 5.80
C ALA A 170 -8.17 -14.37 6.63
N SER A 171 -8.24 -13.06 6.35
CA SER A 171 -9.05 -12.11 7.12
C SER A 171 -10.54 -12.13 6.77
N ASP A 172 -11.37 -11.68 7.72
CA ASP A 172 -12.80 -11.40 7.50
C ASP A 172 -13.05 -10.18 6.59
N GLN A 173 -12.01 -9.41 6.27
CA GLN A 173 -12.09 -8.34 5.28
C GLN A 173 -12.06 -8.92 3.85
N ALA A 174 -11.36 -10.03 3.63
CA ALA A 174 -11.30 -10.67 2.33
C ALA A 174 -12.57 -11.48 2.02
N ALA A 175 -13.03 -12.29 2.98
CA ALA A 175 -14.24 -13.09 2.80
C ALA A 175 -14.91 -13.52 4.11
N ARG A 176 -16.25 -13.61 4.09
CA ARG A 176 -17.08 -14.14 5.18
C ARG A 176 -18.09 -15.13 4.60
N GLY A 177 -17.97 -16.41 4.97
CA GLY A 177 -18.86 -17.48 4.48
C GLY A 177 -20.12 -17.65 5.35
N ASP A 178 -21.27 -17.84 4.72
CA ASP A 178 -22.54 -18.25 5.34
C ASP A 178 -23.03 -19.55 4.68
N ALA A 179 -22.71 -20.68 5.32
CA ALA A 179 -23.09 -22.00 4.84
C ALA A 179 -24.61 -22.23 4.87
N SER A 180 -25.33 -21.61 5.80
CA SER A 180 -26.78 -21.77 5.94
C SER A 180 -27.53 -21.17 4.76
N LYS A 181 -27.03 -20.06 4.23
CA LYS A 181 -27.60 -19.36 3.07
C LYS A 181 -26.91 -19.71 1.75
N ARG A 182 -25.84 -20.52 1.78
CA ARG A 182 -24.96 -20.80 0.64
C ARG A 182 -24.43 -19.54 -0.05
N ARG A 183 -23.94 -18.58 0.76
CA ARG A 183 -23.40 -17.31 0.27
C ARG A 183 -22.02 -17.03 0.85
N THR A 184 -21.18 -16.33 0.11
CA THR A 184 -19.92 -15.80 0.63
C THR A 184 -19.84 -14.31 0.31
N ALA A 185 -19.66 -13.49 1.35
CA ALA A 185 -19.38 -12.07 1.19
C ALA A 185 -17.90 -11.87 0.93
N TYR A 186 -17.52 -11.08 -0.08
CA TYR A 186 -16.13 -10.79 -0.42
C TYR A 186 -15.83 -9.29 -0.38
N SER A 187 -14.56 -8.94 -0.22
CA SER A 187 -14.07 -7.57 -0.38
C SER A 187 -14.46 -6.97 -1.73
N GLU A 188 -14.87 -5.70 -1.75
CA GLU A 188 -15.13 -4.96 -3.01
C GLU A 188 -13.88 -4.79 -3.88
N LEU A 189 -12.66 -5.06 -3.38
CA LEU A 189 -11.46 -5.09 -4.24
C LEU A 189 -11.64 -6.05 -5.42
N PHE A 190 -12.23 -7.23 -5.19
CA PHE A 190 -12.49 -8.20 -6.26
C PHE A 190 -13.58 -7.75 -7.24
N LYS A 191 -14.41 -6.77 -6.87
CA LYS A 191 -15.42 -6.14 -7.73
C LYS A 191 -14.80 -5.02 -8.55
N TRP A 192 -14.05 -4.12 -7.93
CA TRP A 192 -13.47 -2.94 -8.58
C TRP A 192 -12.33 -3.32 -9.54
N TYR A 193 -11.54 -4.34 -9.19
CA TYR A 193 -10.36 -4.77 -9.95
C TYR A 193 -10.53 -6.17 -10.54
N ALA A 194 -11.78 -6.55 -10.89
CA ALA A 194 -12.11 -7.88 -11.40
C ALA A 194 -11.25 -8.29 -12.62
N SER A 195 -10.91 -7.34 -13.50
CA SER A 195 -10.02 -7.56 -14.65
C SER A 195 -8.63 -8.04 -14.26
N ASP A 196 -8.09 -7.50 -13.16
CA ASP A 196 -6.71 -7.72 -12.75
C ASP A 196 -6.57 -9.08 -12.07
N PHE A 197 -7.61 -9.50 -11.33
CA PHE A 197 -7.66 -10.82 -10.71
C PHE A 197 -7.86 -11.94 -11.72
N GLY A 198 -8.54 -11.69 -12.84
CA GLY A 198 -8.69 -12.64 -13.93
C GLY A 198 -9.42 -13.94 -13.56
N VAL A 199 -10.24 -13.93 -12.52
CA VAL A 199 -11.02 -15.09 -12.05
C VAL A 199 -12.52 -14.81 -12.14
N SER A 200 -13.31 -15.84 -12.43
CA SER A 200 -14.77 -15.74 -12.47
C SER A 200 -15.42 -15.65 -11.08
N GLN A 201 -14.68 -16.03 -10.02
CA GLN A 201 -15.18 -16.09 -8.65
C GLN A 201 -14.04 -15.80 -7.67
N PRO A 202 -14.20 -14.90 -6.69
CA PRO A 202 -13.11 -14.51 -5.79
C PRO A 202 -12.49 -15.67 -4.97
N ALA A 203 -13.26 -16.71 -4.61
CA ALA A 203 -12.74 -17.90 -3.94
C ALA A 203 -11.65 -18.60 -4.75
N LEU A 204 -11.72 -18.60 -6.08
CA LEU A 204 -10.68 -19.21 -6.92
C LEU A 204 -9.32 -18.55 -6.70
N PHE A 205 -9.31 -17.23 -6.52
CA PHE A 205 -8.10 -16.50 -6.17
C PHE A 205 -7.68 -16.77 -4.72
N LEU A 206 -8.61 -16.59 -3.77
CA LEU A 206 -8.33 -16.64 -2.33
C LEU A 206 -7.91 -18.04 -1.86
N ASN A 207 -8.48 -19.10 -2.41
CA ASN A 207 -8.18 -20.49 -2.02
C ASN A 207 -6.75 -20.91 -2.33
N ARG A 208 -6.02 -20.16 -3.17
CA ARG A 208 -4.58 -20.36 -3.38
C ARG A 208 -3.75 -19.97 -2.15
N TYR A 209 -4.31 -19.12 -1.29
CA TYR A 209 -3.63 -18.50 -0.16
C TYR A 209 -4.24 -18.88 1.20
N ARG A 210 -5.45 -19.47 1.22
CA ARG A 210 -6.16 -19.88 2.43
C ARG A 210 -5.86 -21.35 2.80
N SER A 211 -5.72 -21.62 4.09
CA SER A 211 -5.67 -22.98 4.62
C SER A 211 -7.04 -23.66 4.64
N GLN A 212 -8.11 -22.87 4.87
CA GLN A 212 -9.50 -23.33 4.79
C GLN A 212 -10.15 -22.76 3.52
N PRO A 213 -10.39 -23.61 2.50
CA PRO A 213 -10.93 -23.15 1.23
C PRO A 213 -12.39 -22.70 1.38
N LEU A 214 -12.73 -21.63 0.66
CA LEU A 214 -14.08 -21.12 0.50
C LEU A 214 -14.79 -21.91 -0.61
N PRO A 215 -16.10 -22.18 -0.46
CA PRO A 215 -16.89 -22.80 -1.52
C PRO A 215 -16.91 -21.96 -2.80
N THR A 216 -16.70 -22.61 -3.95
CA THR A 216 -16.67 -21.95 -5.27
C THR A 216 -18.07 -21.84 -5.91
N GLU A 217 -19.06 -22.50 -5.33
CA GLU A 217 -20.43 -22.60 -5.82
C GLU A 217 -21.45 -21.75 -5.05
N TYR A 218 -20.98 -20.99 -4.05
CA TYR A 218 -21.83 -20.10 -3.24
C TYR A 218 -22.11 -18.79 -3.98
N ASP A 219 -23.26 -18.18 -3.70
CA ASP A 219 -23.58 -16.85 -4.21
C ASP A 219 -22.55 -15.83 -3.70
N VAL A 220 -22.11 -14.97 -4.61
CA VAL A 220 -21.20 -13.85 -4.29
C VAL A 220 -22.02 -12.66 -3.83
N ILE A 221 -21.75 -12.18 -2.62
CA ILE A 221 -22.19 -10.87 -2.14
C ILE A 221 -20.97 -10.03 -1.77
N TRP A 222 -21.16 -8.72 -1.58
CA TRP A 222 -20.06 -7.79 -1.31
C TRP A 222 -20.11 -7.28 0.13
N ILE A 223 -18.95 -7.20 0.78
CA ILE A 223 -18.79 -6.55 2.08
C ILE A 223 -18.78 -5.04 1.83
N ASP A 224 -19.67 -4.30 2.48
CA ASP A 224 -19.67 -2.83 2.39
C ASP A 224 -18.31 -2.27 2.80
N TYR A 225 -17.71 -1.46 1.93
CA TYR A 225 -16.37 -0.94 2.16
C TYR A 225 -16.39 0.22 3.17
N ASP A 226 -15.74 0.01 4.31
CA ASP A 226 -15.55 1.02 5.35
C ASP A 226 -14.34 1.91 5.04
N TRP A 227 -14.64 3.15 4.68
CA TRP A 227 -13.67 4.19 4.33
C TRP A 227 -13.18 5.01 5.52
N SER A 228 -13.61 4.67 6.74
CA SER A 228 -13.10 5.29 7.96
C SER A 228 -11.59 5.06 8.04
N LEU A 229 -10.85 6.01 8.60
CA LEU A 229 -9.41 5.85 8.77
C LEU A 229 -9.17 4.63 9.67
N ASN A 230 -8.25 3.76 9.27
CA ASN A 230 -7.85 2.62 10.10
C ASN A 230 -6.99 3.13 11.27
N GLN A 231 -7.65 3.56 12.34
CA GLN A 231 -7.02 4.01 13.59
C GLN A 231 -7.15 2.89 14.62
N SER A 232 -6.03 2.46 15.20
CA SER A 232 -6.07 1.71 16.46
C SER A 232 -6.59 2.61 17.57
N LYS A 233 -7.40 2.05 18.48
CA LYS A 233 -7.75 2.70 19.74
C LYS A 233 -6.67 2.46 20.79
#